data_AF-A0A7V2JGA6-F1
#
_entry.id   AF-A0A7V2JGA6-F1
#
_cell.length_a   1.000
_cell.length_b   1.000
_cell.length_c   1.000
_cell.angle_alpha   90.00
_cell.angle_beta   90.00
_cell.angle_gamma   90.00
#
_symmetry.space_group_name_H-M   'P 1'
#
loop_
_entity.id
_entity.type
_entity.pdbx_description
1 polymer ?
#
loop_
_entity_poly.entity_id
_entity_poly.type
_entity_poly.pdbx_seq_one_letter_code
_entity_poly.pdbx_strand_id
1 'polypeptide(L)' 'VPFDVLKEAVKYGINKVNTDTDLRIAFMAYLRKTLSEKESEFDPRKLFKSSMEAVKEVVKERMRILGSSGKA' A
#
# COMPACT_ATOMS: atom_id res chain seq x y z
N VAL A 1 6.64 -11.43 -3.17
CA VAL A 1 6.28 -12.75 -2.61
C VAL A 1 4.81 -13.01 -2.90
N PRO A 2 4.44 -14.17 -3.48
CA PRO A 2 3.03 -14.49 -3.74
C PRO A 2 2.21 -14.48 -2.45
N PHE A 3 0.95 -14.03 -2.53
CA PHE A 3 0.11 -13.88 -1.33
C PHE A 3 -0.21 -15.21 -0.65
N ASP A 4 -0.29 -16.32 -1.38
CA ASP A 4 -0.57 -17.62 -0.78
C ASP A 4 0.59 -18.13 0.08
N VAL A 5 1.84 -17.81 -0.30
CA VAL A 5 3.03 -18.07 0.52
C VAL A 5 2.97 -17.27 1.82
N LEU A 6 2.52 -16.00 1.78
CA LEU A 6 2.36 -15.19 2.98
C LEU A 6 1.29 -15.78 3.92
N LYS A 7 0.14 -16.19 3.38
CA LYS A 7 -0.93 -16.85 4.16
C LYS A 7 -0.44 -18.14 4.81
N GLU A 8 0.32 -18.94 4.08
CA GLU A 8 0.91 -20.18 4.58
C GLU A 8 1.92 -19.92 5.70
N ALA A 9 2.84 -18.97 5.51
CA ALA A 9 3.83 -18.61 6.52
C ALA A 9 3.20 -18.15 7.85
N VAL A 10 2.07 -17.44 7.80
CA VAL A 10 1.32 -17.04 9.00
C VAL A 10 0.79 -18.26 9.76
N LYS A 11 0.33 -19.31 9.06
CA LYS A 11 -0.09 -20.58 9.70
C LYS A 11 1.06 -21.28 10.43
N TYR A 12 2.29 -21.08 9.97
CA TYR A 12 3.50 -21.63 10.57
C TYR A 12 4.16 -20.74 11.64
N GLY A 13 3.47 -19.68 12.10
CA GLY A 13 3.88 -18.91 13.27
C GLY A 13 4.49 -17.54 12.97
N ILE A 14 4.60 -17.12 11.70
CA ILE A 14 4.97 -15.73 11.38
C ILE A 14 3.85 -14.79 11.81
N ASN A 15 4.14 -13.87 12.73
CA ASN A 15 3.17 -12.92 13.28
C ASN A 15 3.49 -11.45 12.98
N LYS A 16 4.62 -11.16 12.31
CA LYS A 16 5.05 -9.83 11.88
C LYS A 16 5.66 -9.89 10.48
N VAL A 17 5.11 -9.11 9.54
CA VAL A 17 5.60 -9.03 8.16
C VAL A 17 5.91 -7.58 7.81
N ASN A 18 7.13 -7.31 7.32
CA ASN A 18 7.52 -5.99 6.86
C ASN A 18 7.05 -5.79 5.41
N THR A 19 6.48 -4.62 5.10
CA THR A 19 6.05 -4.24 3.74
C THR A 19 6.48 -2.80 3.48
N ASP A 20 7.34 -2.56 2.50
CA ASP A 20 7.83 -1.22 2.13
C ASP A 20 7.77 -1.00 0.61
N THR A 21 8.39 -1.88 -0.17
CA THR A 21 8.51 -1.73 -1.63
C THR A 21 7.16 -1.52 -2.32
N ASP A 22 6.14 -2.30 -1.96
CA ASP A 22 4.79 -2.16 -2.52
C ASP A 22 4.15 -0.80 -2.18
N LEU A 23 4.42 -0.26 -0.99
CA LEU A 23 3.93 1.05 -0.56
C LEU A 23 4.56 2.16 -1.39
N ARG A 24 5.88 2.09 -1.58
CA ARG A 24 6.64 3.06 -2.39
C ARG A 24 6.22 3.03 -3.86
N ILE A 25 5.99 1.83 -4.42
CA ILE A 25 5.52 1.66 -5.80
C ILE A 25 4.13 2.31 -5.96
N ALA A 26 3.18 2.00 -5.07
CA ALA A 26 1.83 2.56 -5.12
C ALA A 26 1.83 4.09 -5.01
N PHE A 27 2.61 4.63 -4.07
CA PHE A 27 2.76 6.07 -3.91
C PHE A 27 3.31 6.72 -5.18
N MET A 28 4.44 6.21 -5.70
CA MET A 28 5.10 6.80 -6.86
C MET A 28 4.27 6.70 -8.14
N ALA A 29 3.53 5.61 -8.33
CA ALA A 29 2.66 5.44 -9.50
C ALA A 29 1.58 6.53 -9.54
N TYR A 30 0.89 6.76 -8.42
CA TYR A 30 -0.16 7.78 -8.35
C TYR A 30 0.37 9.20 -8.34
N LEU A 31 1.55 9.44 -7.77
CA LEU A 31 2.22 10.73 -7.85
C LEU A 31 2.56 11.08 -9.30
N ARG A 32 3.18 10.16 -10.04
CA ARG A 32 3.50 10.34 -11.47
C ARG A 32 2.24 10.56 -12.32
N LYS A 33 1.17 9.81 -12.03
CA LYS A 33 -0.13 10.00 -12.68
C LYS A 33 -0.68 11.41 -12.42
N THR A 34 -0.67 11.86 -11.16
CA THR A 34 -1.21 13.17 -10.81
C THR A 34 -0.40 14.30 -11.44
N LEU A 35 0.94 14.18 -11.46
CA LEU A 35 1.83 15.16 -12.09
C LEU A 35 1.68 15.23 -13.62
N SER A 36 1.33 14.12 -14.27
CA SER A 36 1.09 14.09 -15.73
C SER A 36 -0.31 14.57 -16.11
N GLU A 37 -1.32 14.35 -15.27
CA GLU A 37 -2.70 14.80 -15.54
C GLU A 37 -2.96 16.25 -15.10
N LYS A 38 -2.15 16.79 -14.18
CA LYS A 38 -2.34 18.13 -13.57
C LYS A 38 -1.03 18.91 -13.52
N GLU A 39 -0.52 19.30 -14.68
CA GLU A 39 0.79 19.97 -14.81
C GLU A 39 0.93 21.28 -14.02
N SER A 40 -0.18 22.00 -13.79
CA SER A 40 -0.20 23.25 -13.02
C SER A 40 -0.38 23.06 -11.52
N GLU A 41 -0.62 21.83 -11.05
CA GLU A 41 -0.83 21.55 -9.64
C GLU A 41 0.52 21.39 -8.93
N PHE A 42 0.78 22.27 -7.97
CA PHE A 42 2.03 22.32 -7.21
C PHE A 42 1.81 22.17 -5.70
N ASP A 43 0.55 22.20 -5.22
CA ASP A 43 0.26 22.04 -3.81
C ASP A 43 0.54 20.58 -3.39
N PRO A 44 1.54 20.33 -2.51
CA PRO A 44 1.94 18.99 -2.13
C PRO A 44 0.79 18.20 -1.49
N ARG A 45 -0.14 18.88 -0.82
CA ARG A 45 -1.30 18.22 -0.19
C ARG A 45 -2.22 17.62 -1.25
N LYS A 46 -2.43 18.34 -2.36
CA LYS A 46 -3.26 17.88 -3.46
C LYS A 46 -2.57 16.81 -4.29
N LEU A 47 -1.26 16.93 -4.48
CA LEU A 47 -0.42 15.93 -5.16
C LEU A 47 -0.36 14.60 -4.39
N PHE A 48 -0.23 14.67 -3.06
CA PHE A 48 -0.06 13.47 -2.24
C PHE A 48 -1.37 12.82 -1.84
N LYS A 49 -2.52 13.52 -1.90
CA LYS A 49 -3.81 12.95 -1.52
C LYS A 49 -4.12 11.63 -2.24
N SER A 50 -4.00 11.60 -3.56
CA SER A 50 -4.23 10.39 -4.37
C SER A 50 -3.22 9.28 -4.06
N SER A 51 -1.95 9.66 -3.88
CA SER A 51 -0.85 8.75 -3.56
C SER A 51 -1.02 8.08 -2.19
N MET A 52 -1.51 8.83 -1.20
CA MET A 52 -1.78 8.32 0.15
C MET A 52 -2.99 7.37 0.19
N GLU A 53 -4.04 7.65 -0.57
CA GLU A 53 -5.17 6.71 -0.70
C GLU A 53 -4.72 5.39 -1.34
N ALA A 54 -3.86 5.44 -2.36
CA ALA A 54 -3.30 4.22 -2.97
C ALA A 54 -2.49 3.40 -1.96
N VAL A 55 -1.63 4.03 -1.16
CA VAL A 55 -0.87 3.36 -0.08
C VAL A 55 -1.83 2.72 0.93
N LYS A 56 -2.88 3.44 1.32
CA LYS A 56 -3.89 2.95 2.27
C LYS A 56 -4.59 1.69 1.77
N GLU A 57 -4.91 1.61 0.48
CA GLU A 57 -5.51 0.40 -0.11
C GLU A 57 -4.54 -0.79 -0.10
N VAL A 58 -3.26 -0.58 -0.40
CA VAL A 58 -2.24 -1.64 -0.31
C VAL A 58 -2.10 -2.14 1.13
N VAL A 59 -2.09 -1.25 2.12
CA VAL A 59 -2.04 -1.64 3.55
C VAL A 59 -3.27 -2.45 3.93
N LYS A 60 -4.48 -2.00 3.56
CA LYS A 60 -5.72 -2.73 3.83
C LYS A 60 -5.71 -4.13 3.21
N GLU A 61 -5.26 -4.24 1.97
CA GLU A 61 -5.11 -5.54 1.30
C GLU A 61 -4.13 -6.45 2.05
N ARG A 62 -2.98 -5.90 2.45
CA ARG A 62 -1.98 -6.63 3.23
C ARG A 62 -2.54 -7.12 4.58
N MET A 63 -3.32 -6.29 5.28
CA MET A 63 -3.99 -6.67 6.53
C MET A 63 -4.98 -7.83 6.33
N ARG A 64 -5.76 -7.80 5.23
CA ARG A 64 -6.69 -8.89 4.89
C ARG A 64 -5.94 -10.19 4.61
N ILE A 65 -4.86 -10.13 3.81
CA ILE A 65 -4.04 -11.29 3.46
C ILE A 65 -3.39 -11.91 4.70
N LEU A 66 -2.84 -11.07 5.60
CA LEU A 66 -2.18 -11.51 6.83
C LEU A 66 -3.17 -11.84 7.95
N GLY A 67 -4.46 -11.62 7.75
CA GLY A 67 -5.52 -11.97 8.70
C GLY A 67 -5.55 -11.10 9.96
N SER A 68 -5.12 -9.84 9.89
CA SER A 68 -5.15 -8.88 11.02
C SER A 68 -6.40 -7.99 11.05
N SER A 69 -7.23 -8.02 10.00
CA SER A 69 -8.48 -7.25 9.94
C SER A 69 -9.43 -7.62 11.08
N GLY A 70 -9.94 -6.62 11.81
CA GLY A 70 -10.91 -6.81 12.90
C GLY A 70 -10.33 -7.37 14.21
N LYS A 71 -9.00 -7.41 14.35
CA LYS A 71 -8.30 -7.92 15.55
C LYS A 71 -7.67 -6.81 16.39
N ALA A 72 -8.32 -5.65 16.44
CA ALA A 72 -7.88 -4.47 17.20
C ALA A 72 -8.16 -4.64 18.70
#